data_AF-A0A7J3XCA4-F1
#
_entry.id   AF-A0A7J3XCA4-F1
#
_cell.length_a   1.000
_cell.length_b   1.000
_cell.length_c   1.000
_cell.angle_alpha   90.00
_cell.angle_beta   90.00
_cell.angle_gamma   90.00
#
_symmetry.space_group_name_H-M   'P 1'
#
loop_
_entity.id
_entity.type
_entity.pdbx_description
1 polymer ?
#
loop_
_entity_poly.entity_id
_entity_poly.type
_entity_poly.pdbx_seq_one_letter_code
_entity_poly.pdbx_strand_id
1 'polypeptide(L)'
;MVFGLSQVELAKYLGVASSVISDYEKNRRRPGMKFLRAFIDSLLKYDELSGYSVTKRLAQSMGIVATGVIDVVEFSRPVSLDELVNAVEGYIVNSRFVALPIYGYTVLDSYEAIEGLRGNEFWSIMGLSSIRALIFTRVSTGRSPMVAVRVAPTKPAAVVVHYPKVVDALAIRLADREMIPLIVSTHPTVDSLVRSLREKLVSRAKVAR
;
A
#
# COMPACT_ATOMS: atom_id res chain seq x y z
N MET A 1 12.50 -2.34 23.51
CA MET A 1 11.51 -3.15 22.79
C MET A 1 11.40 -2.63 21.36
N VAL A 2 11.17 -3.50 20.37
CA VAL A 2 11.12 -3.19 18.93
C VAL A 2 10.08 -2.10 18.58
N PHE A 3 9.01 -1.97 19.38
CA PHE A 3 7.92 -1.01 19.21
C PHE A 3 8.08 0.30 19.99
N GLY A 4 9.22 0.53 20.67
CA GLY A 4 9.46 1.77 21.44
C GLY A 4 8.64 1.92 22.74
N LEU A 5 7.68 1.03 22.99
CA LEU A 5 6.91 0.93 24.23
C LEU A 5 7.80 0.60 25.43
N SER A 6 7.60 1.30 26.55
CA SER A 6 8.16 0.91 27.84
C SER A 6 7.35 -0.23 28.47
N GLN A 7 7.97 -1.00 29.38
CA GLN A 7 7.27 -2.04 30.15
C GLN A 7 6.08 -1.47 30.93
N VAL A 8 6.18 -0.24 31.43
CA VAL A 8 5.14 0.42 32.21
C VAL A 8 3.92 0.73 31.34
N GLU A 9 4.15 1.24 30.14
CA GLU A 9 3.06 1.54 29.20
C GLU A 9 2.38 0.26 28.69
N LEU A 10 3.17 -0.77 28.34
CA LEU A 10 2.62 -2.05 27.91
C LEU A 10 1.80 -2.74 29.01
N ALA A 11 2.24 -2.60 30.26
CA ALA A 11 1.50 -3.10 31.43
C ALA A 11 0.12 -2.43 31.58
N LYS A 12 0.02 -1.13 31.29
CA LYS A 12 -1.27 -0.41 31.28
C LYS A 12 -2.21 -0.95 30.21
N TYR A 13 -1.72 -1.21 29.00
CA TYR A 13 -2.52 -1.81 27.92
C TYR A 13 -3.00 -3.23 28.25
N LEU A 14 -2.18 -4.00 28.96
CA LEU A 14 -2.47 -5.37 29.34
C LEU A 14 -3.28 -5.52 30.64
N GLY A 15 -3.44 -4.45 31.42
CA GLY A 15 -4.09 -4.50 32.72
C GLY A 15 -3.34 -5.34 33.75
N VAL A 16 -2.00 -5.42 33.65
CA VAL A 16 -1.14 -6.19 34.57
C VAL A 16 -0.09 -5.30 35.21
N ALA A 17 0.61 -5.79 36.24
CA ALA A 17 1.76 -5.07 36.79
C ALA A 17 2.98 -5.16 35.84
N SER A 18 3.81 -4.12 35.78
CA SER A 18 5.04 -4.11 34.96
C SER A 18 6.03 -5.22 35.33
N SER A 19 6.03 -5.67 36.60
CA SER A 19 6.80 -6.82 37.07
C SER A 19 6.43 -8.13 36.35
N VAL A 20 5.16 -8.30 35.95
CA VAL A 20 4.69 -9.49 35.21
C VAL A 20 5.37 -9.56 33.84
N ILE A 21 5.51 -8.42 33.15
CA ILE A 21 6.20 -8.34 31.86
C ILE A 21 7.69 -8.63 32.05
N SER A 22 8.32 -8.05 33.09
CA SER A 22 9.73 -8.30 33.40
C SER A 22 10.01 -9.78 33.70
N ASP A 23 9.10 -10.46 34.40
CA ASP A 23 9.22 -11.90 34.68
C ASP A 23 9.15 -12.74 33.40
N TYR A 24 8.33 -12.35 32.42
CA TYR A 24 8.30 -13.03 31.11
C TYR A 24 9.57 -12.79 30.30
N GLU A 25 10.07 -11.54 30.23
CA GLU A 25 11.30 -11.23 29.48
C GLU A 25 12.55 -11.90 30.07
N LYS A 26 12.58 -12.07 31.41
CA LYS A 26 13.68 -12.77 32.11
C LYS A 26 13.51 -14.29 32.13
N ASN A 27 12.56 -14.84 31.36
CA ASN A 27 12.23 -16.27 31.35
C ASN A 27 11.91 -16.87 32.73
N ARG A 28 11.50 -16.05 33.70
CA ARG A 28 11.04 -16.52 35.02
C ARG A 28 9.65 -17.13 34.96
N ARG A 29 8.89 -16.82 33.90
CA ARG A 29 7.56 -17.37 33.61
C ARG A 29 7.45 -17.69 32.13
N ARG A 30 6.58 -18.65 31.78
CA ARG A 30 6.19 -18.93 30.39
C ARG A 30 4.79 -18.38 30.11
N PRO A 31 4.61 -17.51 29.12
CA PRO A 31 3.31 -16.94 28.82
C PRO A 31 2.39 -17.99 28.19
N GLY A 32 1.14 -18.02 28.63
CA GLY A 32 0.10 -18.80 27.97
C GLY A 32 -0.37 -18.11 26.68
N MET A 33 -1.04 -18.87 25.80
CA MET A 33 -1.53 -18.37 24.51
C MET A 33 -2.43 -17.13 24.62
N LYS A 34 -3.28 -17.06 25.65
CA LYS A 34 -4.15 -15.89 25.92
C LYS A 34 -3.34 -14.62 26.19
N PHE A 35 -2.29 -14.73 26.99
CA PHE A 35 -1.41 -13.61 27.31
C PHE A 35 -0.62 -13.16 26.08
N LEU A 36 -0.08 -14.12 25.32
CA LEU A 36 0.67 -13.82 24.10
C LEU A 36 -0.19 -13.08 23.07
N ARG A 37 -1.47 -13.48 22.90
CA ARG A 37 -2.41 -12.76 22.04
C ARG A 37 -2.62 -11.32 22.52
N ALA A 38 -2.97 -11.13 23.79
CA ALA A 38 -3.19 -9.80 24.36
C ALA A 38 -1.94 -8.91 24.25
N PHE A 39 -0.75 -9.50 24.39
CA PHE A 39 0.53 -8.82 24.21
C PHE A 39 0.71 -8.32 22.78
N ILE A 40 0.52 -9.19 21.78
CA ILE A 40 0.62 -8.81 20.36
C ILE A 40 -0.44 -7.76 20.00
N ASP A 41 -1.70 -7.95 20.42
CA ASP A 41 -2.79 -7.01 20.16
C ASP A 41 -2.49 -5.62 20.74
N SER A 42 -1.88 -5.57 21.93
CA SER A 42 -1.46 -4.30 22.57
C SER A 42 -0.36 -3.60 21.79
N LEU A 43 0.62 -4.34 21.27
CA LEU A 43 1.68 -3.78 20.42
C LEU A 43 1.12 -3.21 19.12
N LEU A 44 0.22 -3.96 18.46
CA LEU A 44 -0.42 -3.54 17.21
C LEU A 44 -1.29 -2.30 17.42
N LYS A 45 -2.07 -2.26 18.50
CA LYS A 45 -2.93 -1.12 18.84
C LYS A 45 -2.14 0.14 19.17
N TYR A 46 -0.97 -0.01 19.79
CA TYR A 46 -0.06 1.11 19.99
C TYR A 46 0.54 1.61 18.68
N ASP A 47 1.02 0.70 17.83
CA ASP A 47 1.63 1.05 16.54
C ASP A 47 0.62 1.64 15.55
N GLU A 48 -0.67 1.33 15.69
CA GLU A 48 -1.78 1.95 14.95
C GLU A 48 -1.75 3.49 15.06
N LEU A 49 -1.39 4.04 16.23
CA LEU A 49 -1.27 5.49 16.45
C LEU A 49 -0.21 6.13 15.54
N SER A 50 0.77 5.32 15.10
CA SER A 50 1.83 5.73 14.18
C SER A 50 1.62 5.18 12.76
N GLY A 51 0.38 4.77 12.41
CA GLY A 51 0.06 4.21 11.11
C GLY A 51 0.71 2.86 10.81
N TYR A 52 0.95 2.06 11.85
CA TYR A 52 1.61 0.74 11.80
C TYR A 52 3.07 0.76 11.32
N SER A 53 3.81 1.83 11.62
CA SER A 53 5.18 2.04 11.11
C SER A 53 6.17 0.92 11.47
N VAL A 54 6.07 0.36 12.67
CA VAL A 54 6.98 -0.71 13.15
C VAL A 54 6.54 -2.06 12.58
N THR A 55 5.23 -2.32 12.58
CA THR A 55 4.64 -3.54 12.02
C THR A 55 4.94 -3.66 10.52
N LYS A 56 4.79 -2.57 9.77
CA LYS A 56 5.14 -2.52 8.34
C LYS A 56 6.62 -2.86 8.11
N ARG A 57 7.52 -2.26 8.90
CA ARG A 57 8.97 -2.50 8.80
C ARG A 57 9.35 -3.95 9.14
N LEU A 58 8.73 -4.52 10.17
CA LEU A 58 8.95 -5.91 10.55
C LEU A 58 8.47 -6.85 9.43
N ALA A 59 7.27 -6.59 8.89
CA ALA A 59 6.74 -7.34 7.76
C ALA A 59 7.64 -7.23 6.51
N GLN A 60 8.17 -6.04 6.22
CA GLN A 60 9.16 -5.84 5.16
C GLN A 60 10.45 -6.65 5.38
N SER A 61 11.01 -6.62 6.60
CA SER A 61 12.22 -7.39 6.93
C SER A 61 12.04 -8.91 6.80
N MET A 62 10.80 -9.39 6.93
CA MET A 62 10.42 -10.78 6.76
C MET A 62 10.05 -11.11 5.31
N GLY A 63 10.14 -10.15 4.38
CA GLY A 63 9.73 -10.32 2.98
C GLY A 63 8.21 -10.45 2.79
N ILE A 64 7.41 -10.10 3.80
CA ILE A 64 5.95 -10.18 3.79
C ILE A 64 5.34 -8.99 3.04
N VAL A 65 6.00 -7.82 3.07
CA VAL A 65 5.55 -6.58 2.41
C VAL A 65 6.71 -6.00 1.60
N ALA A 66 6.45 -5.52 0.38
CA ALA A 66 7.49 -4.89 -0.43
C ALA A 66 7.94 -3.55 0.17
N THR A 67 9.21 -3.21 -0.03
CA THR A 67 9.72 -1.85 0.19
C THR A 67 8.99 -0.85 -0.70
N GLY A 68 8.66 0.34 -0.17
CA GLY A 68 7.98 1.39 -0.92
C GLY A 68 6.46 1.18 -1.12
N VAL A 69 5.84 0.18 -0.49
CA VAL A 69 4.38 0.01 -0.51
C VAL A 69 3.72 0.84 0.58
N ILE A 70 2.89 1.80 0.18
CA ILE A 70 2.17 2.73 1.06
C ILE A 70 0.84 2.11 1.51
N ASP A 71 0.06 1.61 0.56
CA ASP A 71 -1.26 1.01 0.78
C ASP A 71 -1.54 -0.10 -0.24
N VAL A 72 -2.24 -1.17 0.17
CA VAL A 72 -2.66 -2.27 -0.71
C VAL A 72 -4.07 -2.66 -0.33
N VAL A 73 -4.94 -2.74 -1.33
CA VAL A 73 -6.33 -3.14 -1.13
C VAL A 73 -6.78 -4.06 -2.25
N GLU A 74 -7.46 -5.13 -1.85
CA GLU A 74 -8.21 -6.02 -2.73
C GLU A 74 -9.69 -5.65 -2.66
N PHE A 75 -10.36 -5.67 -3.81
CA PHE A 75 -11.79 -5.39 -3.90
C PHE A 75 -12.60 -6.68 -3.94
N SER A 76 -13.73 -6.70 -3.21
CA SER A 76 -14.67 -7.82 -3.26
C SER A 76 -15.51 -7.86 -4.54
N ARG A 77 -15.57 -6.74 -5.27
CA ARG A 77 -16.20 -6.60 -6.58
C ARG A 77 -15.28 -5.75 -7.46
N PRO A 78 -15.18 -6.03 -8.77
CA PRO A 78 -14.34 -5.24 -9.66
C PRO A 78 -14.83 -3.79 -9.73
N VAL A 79 -13.87 -2.88 -9.77
CA VAL A 79 -14.06 -1.44 -9.95
C VAL A 79 -13.82 -1.11 -11.42
N SER A 80 -14.64 -0.23 -11.98
CA SER A 80 -14.47 0.27 -13.35
C SER A 80 -13.35 1.31 -13.47
N LEU A 81 -12.86 1.54 -14.70
CA LEU A 81 -11.86 2.59 -14.96
C LEU A 81 -12.39 3.97 -14.54
N ASP A 82 -13.65 4.28 -14.84
CA ASP A 82 -14.27 5.56 -14.49
C ASP A 82 -14.36 5.77 -12.97
N GLU A 83 -14.69 4.73 -12.21
CA GLU A 83 -14.69 4.80 -10.75
C GLU A 83 -13.29 5.05 -10.20
N LEU A 84 -12.25 4.42 -10.76
CA LEU A 84 -10.87 4.69 -10.38
C LEU A 84 -10.49 6.15 -10.69
N VAL A 85 -10.79 6.63 -11.90
CA VAL A 85 -10.49 8.02 -12.31
C VAL A 85 -11.17 9.03 -11.38
N ASN A 86 -12.43 8.79 -11.02
CA ASN A 86 -13.18 9.61 -10.05
C ASN A 86 -12.60 9.51 -8.63
N ALA A 87 -12.13 8.33 -8.21
CA ALA A 87 -11.54 8.14 -6.88
C ALA A 87 -10.21 8.87 -6.72
N VAL A 88 -9.40 8.92 -7.78
CA VAL A 88 -8.11 9.62 -7.77
C VAL A 88 -8.22 11.09 -8.20
N GLU A 89 -9.43 11.59 -8.44
CA GLU A 89 -9.70 12.94 -8.96
C GLU A 89 -8.78 13.24 -10.15
N GLY A 90 -8.76 12.31 -11.10
CA GLY A 90 -7.77 12.28 -12.15
C GLY A 90 -8.32 12.44 -13.55
N TYR A 91 -7.40 12.40 -14.50
CA TYR A 91 -7.70 12.38 -15.92
C TYR A 91 -6.71 11.46 -16.65
N ILE A 92 -7.19 10.82 -17.71
CA ILE A 92 -6.36 9.94 -18.55
C ILE A 92 -5.56 10.81 -19.52
N VAL A 93 -4.26 10.52 -19.66
CA VAL A 93 -3.34 11.33 -20.49
C VAL A 93 -2.95 10.69 -21.81
N ASN A 94 -3.25 9.40 -22.00
CA ASN A 94 -2.92 8.66 -23.20
C ASN A 94 -4.18 8.34 -24.00
N SER A 95 -4.00 8.05 -25.29
CA SER A 95 -5.10 8.01 -26.26
C SER A 95 -5.57 6.59 -26.59
N ARG A 96 -4.75 5.58 -26.28
CA ARG A 96 -5.00 4.17 -26.59
C ARG A 96 -4.87 3.31 -25.34
N PHE A 97 -5.98 2.74 -24.90
CA PHE A 97 -6.00 1.83 -23.76
C PHE A 97 -7.17 0.86 -23.84
N VAL A 98 -7.10 -0.21 -23.06
CA VAL A 98 -8.24 -1.11 -22.82
C VAL A 98 -8.74 -0.88 -21.39
N ALA A 99 -10.03 -0.61 -21.24
CA ALA A 99 -10.66 -0.48 -19.93
C ALA A 99 -10.97 -1.87 -19.35
N LEU A 100 -10.04 -2.41 -18.57
CA LEU A 100 -10.21 -3.69 -17.86
C LEU A 100 -10.90 -3.48 -16.50
N PRO A 101 -11.69 -4.46 -16.01
CA PRO A 101 -12.17 -4.45 -14.62
C PRO A 101 -10.99 -4.51 -13.65
N ILE A 102 -11.02 -3.72 -12.59
CA ILE A 102 -9.90 -3.55 -11.65
C ILE A 102 -10.25 -4.25 -10.33
N TYR A 103 -9.43 -5.19 -9.87
CA TYR A 103 -9.72 -6.01 -8.68
C TYR A 103 -9.01 -5.53 -7.41
N GLY A 104 -8.18 -4.50 -7.50
CA GLY A 104 -7.50 -3.92 -6.36
C GLY A 104 -6.62 -2.75 -6.77
N TYR A 105 -5.89 -2.20 -5.79
CA TYR A 105 -4.83 -1.24 -6.06
C TYR A 105 -3.63 -1.46 -5.13
N THR A 106 -2.48 -0.95 -5.59
CA THR A 106 -1.27 -0.82 -4.79
C THR A 106 -0.77 0.62 -4.93
N VAL A 107 -0.67 1.34 -3.81
CA VAL A 107 -0.05 2.67 -3.73
C VAL A 107 1.41 2.50 -3.38
N LEU A 108 2.28 3.09 -4.18
CA LEU A 108 3.72 2.93 -4.14
C LEU A 108 4.38 4.30 -3.99
N ASP A 109 5.43 4.35 -3.17
CA ASP A 109 6.42 5.40 -3.23
C ASP A 109 7.41 5.08 -4.35
N SER A 110 7.47 5.89 -5.41
CA SER A 110 8.36 5.59 -6.53
C SER A 110 9.83 5.64 -6.17
N TYR A 111 10.25 6.50 -5.25
CA TYR A 111 11.65 6.62 -4.88
C TYR A 111 12.09 5.38 -4.11
N GLU A 112 11.35 5.04 -3.05
CA GLU A 112 11.63 3.85 -2.24
C GLU A 112 11.43 2.55 -3.03
N ALA A 113 10.46 2.49 -3.94
CA ALA A 113 10.25 1.33 -4.79
C ALA A 113 11.40 1.13 -5.78
N ILE A 114 11.96 2.19 -6.39
CA ILE A 114 13.07 2.06 -7.34
C ILE A 114 14.37 1.69 -6.61
N GLU A 115 14.63 2.28 -5.44
CA GLU A 115 15.83 1.97 -4.67
C GLU A 115 15.77 0.60 -3.98
N GLY A 116 14.58 0.21 -3.53
CA GLY A 116 14.37 -0.95 -2.68
C GLY A 116 14.00 -2.23 -3.41
N LEU A 117 13.27 -2.16 -4.53
CA LEU A 117 12.77 -3.36 -5.21
C LEU A 117 13.86 -4.04 -6.04
N ARG A 118 14.19 -5.27 -5.66
CA ARG A 118 15.02 -6.17 -6.49
C ARG A 118 14.17 -6.76 -7.62
N GLY A 119 14.81 -7.21 -8.71
CA GLY A 119 14.11 -7.63 -9.94
C GLY A 119 13.03 -8.72 -9.77
N ASN A 120 13.08 -9.50 -8.68
CA ASN A 120 12.08 -10.50 -8.31
C ASN A 120 10.98 -9.98 -7.37
N GLU A 121 11.13 -8.80 -6.78
CA GLU A 121 10.18 -8.21 -5.82
C GLU A 121 9.05 -7.45 -6.51
N PHE A 122 9.07 -7.31 -7.83
CA PHE A 122 7.93 -6.76 -8.59
C PHE A 122 6.62 -7.55 -8.34
N TRP A 123 6.70 -8.85 -8.04
CA TRP A 123 5.53 -9.64 -7.67
C TRP A 123 4.86 -9.15 -6.39
N SER A 124 5.63 -8.62 -5.44
CA SER A 124 5.10 -8.18 -4.14
C SER A 124 4.26 -6.90 -4.23
N ILE A 125 4.40 -6.11 -5.31
CA ILE A 125 3.54 -4.94 -5.58
C ILE A 125 2.28 -5.29 -6.39
N MET A 126 2.20 -6.51 -6.94
CA MET A 126 1.05 -7.00 -7.72
C MET A 126 -0.03 -7.66 -6.85
N GLY A 127 0.12 -7.68 -5.52
CA GLY A 127 -0.82 -8.27 -4.56
C GLY A 127 -1.32 -9.67 -4.93
N LEU A 128 -2.58 -10.01 -4.59
CA LEU A 128 -3.14 -11.33 -4.89
C LEU A 128 -3.58 -11.49 -6.37
N SER A 129 -3.79 -10.39 -7.07
CA SER A 129 -4.24 -10.36 -8.47
C SER A 129 -3.49 -9.31 -9.27
N SER A 130 -2.96 -9.70 -10.43
CA SER A 130 -2.27 -8.80 -11.35
C SER A 130 -3.19 -7.80 -12.06
N ILE A 131 -4.51 -8.05 -12.08
CA ILE A 131 -5.49 -7.16 -12.70
C ILE A 131 -5.88 -6.07 -11.69
N ARG A 132 -4.96 -5.13 -11.46
CA ARG A 132 -5.10 -4.05 -10.47
C ARG A 132 -4.57 -2.71 -10.99
N ALA A 133 -4.83 -1.64 -10.24
CA ALA A 133 -4.20 -0.35 -10.46
C ALA A 133 -2.87 -0.23 -9.70
N LEU A 134 -1.80 0.20 -10.37
CA LEU A 134 -0.57 0.63 -9.70
C LEU A 134 -0.54 2.15 -9.62
N ILE A 135 -0.41 2.67 -8.39
CA ILE A 135 -0.52 4.09 -8.11
C ILE A 135 0.82 4.58 -7.58
N PHE A 136 1.54 5.33 -8.40
CA PHE A 136 2.88 5.79 -8.11
C PHE A 136 2.86 7.21 -7.56
N THR A 137 3.43 7.37 -6.37
CA THR A 137 3.56 8.64 -5.64
C THR A 137 5.01 9.12 -5.62
N ARG A 138 5.21 10.40 -5.26
CA ARG A 138 6.53 11.08 -5.33
C ARG A 138 7.19 10.96 -6.71
N VAL A 139 6.38 11.07 -7.75
CA VAL A 139 6.83 10.98 -9.14
C VAL A 139 7.11 12.36 -9.71
N SER A 140 8.23 12.50 -10.41
CA SER A 140 8.56 13.72 -11.16
C SER A 140 7.79 13.81 -12.48
N THR A 141 7.95 12.80 -13.36
CA THR A 141 7.41 12.85 -14.74
C THR A 141 6.61 11.64 -15.23
N GLY A 142 6.55 10.55 -14.46
CA GLY A 142 5.86 9.31 -14.88
C GLY A 142 6.70 8.39 -15.77
N ARG A 143 7.87 8.84 -16.24
CA ARG A 143 8.75 8.03 -17.11
C ARG A 143 9.22 6.74 -16.42
N SER A 144 9.78 6.84 -15.22
CA SER A 144 10.32 5.67 -14.52
C SER A 144 9.23 4.63 -14.17
N PRO A 145 8.07 5.01 -13.63
CA PRO A 145 6.93 4.09 -13.48
C PRO A 145 6.55 3.34 -14.76
N MET A 146 6.46 4.05 -15.88
CA MET A 146 6.08 3.42 -17.15
C MET A 146 7.17 2.53 -17.74
N VAL A 147 8.44 2.85 -17.53
CA VAL A 147 9.55 1.96 -17.90
C VAL A 147 9.51 0.68 -17.06
N ALA A 148 9.27 0.78 -15.76
CA ALA A 148 9.11 -0.40 -14.88
C ALA A 148 7.94 -1.28 -15.34
N VAL A 149 6.78 -0.69 -15.61
CA VAL A 149 5.60 -1.40 -16.14
C VAL A 149 5.91 -2.04 -17.50
N ARG A 150 6.71 -1.41 -18.37
CA ARG A 150 7.08 -1.94 -19.68
C ARG A 150 7.93 -3.22 -19.58
N VAL A 151 8.85 -3.29 -18.64
CA VAL A 151 9.74 -4.45 -18.46
C VAL A 151 9.16 -5.52 -17.53
N ALA A 152 8.09 -5.20 -16.81
CA ALA A 152 7.40 -6.13 -15.93
C ALA A 152 6.85 -7.36 -16.69
N PRO A 153 6.93 -8.56 -16.08
CA PRO A 153 6.42 -9.79 -16.68
C PRO A 153 4.88 -9.81 -16.77
N THR A 154 4.20 -9.10 -15.88
CA THR A 154 2.74 -8.94 -15.87
C THR A 154 2.38 -7.46 -15.88
N LYS A 155 1.27 -7.13 -16.55
CA LYS A 155 0.81 -5.76 -16.74
C LYS A 155 -0.35 -5.45 -15.80
N PRO A 156 -0.35 -4.28 -15.15
CA PRO A 156 -1.50 -3.84 -14.37
C PRO A 156 -2.66 -3.45 -15.30
N ALA A 157 -3.86 -3.36 -14.72
CA ALA A 157 -5.05 -2.89 -15.42
C ALA A 157 -5.04 -1.38 -15.65
N ALA A 158 -4.37 -0.62 -14.77
CA ALA A 158 -4.21 0.83 -14.88
C ALA A 158 -2.94 1.31 -14.17
N VAL A 159 -2.41 2.45 -14.60
CA VAL A 159 -1.31 3.14 -13.92
C VAL A 159 -1.77 4.54 -13.56
N VAL A 160 -1.61 4.92 -12.30
CA VAL A 160 -1.89 6.27 -11.82
C VAL A 160 -0.57 6.91 -11.38
N VAL A 161 -0.34 8.15 -11.79
CA VAL A 161 0.77 8.98 -11.34
C VAL A 161 0.20 10.12 -10.50
N HIS A 162 0.61 10.20 -9.24
CA HIS A 162 0.11 11.18 -8.30
C HIS A 162 0.85 12.52 -8.40
N TYR A 163 0.10 13.56 -8.77
CA TYR A 163 0.52 14.97 -8.78
C TYR A 163 1.91 15.22 -9.42
N PRO A 164 2.19 14.72 -10.65
CA PRO A 164 3.44 15.02 -11.32
C PRO A 164 3.48 16.48 -11.76
N LYS A 165 4.68 17.06 -11.87
CA LYS A 165 4.82 18.43 -12.41
C LYS A 165 4.44 18.51 -13.89
N VAL A 166 4.86 17.50 -14.66
CA VAL A 166 4.62 17.34 -16.09
C VAL A 166 4.63 15.85 -16.39
N VAL A 167 3.76 15.36 -17.28
CA VAL A 167 3.86 13.97 -17.76
C VAL A 167 4.80 13.89 -18.96
N ASP A 168 5.77 13.00 -18.88
CA ASP A 168 6.74 12.79 -19.96
C ASP A 168 6.11 12.17 -21.22
N ALA A 169 6.48 12.66 -22.39
CA ALA A 169 5.99 12.12 -23.66
C ALA A 169 6.36 10.64 -23.86
N LEU A 170 7.50 10.17 -23.31
CA LEU A 170 7.83 8.75 -23.35
C LEU A 170 6.86 7.92 -22.50
N ALA A 171 6.44 8.42 -21.33
CA ALA A 171 5.49 7.73 -20.47
C ALA A 171 4.14 7.52 -21.19
N ILE A 172 3.64 8.55 -21.87
CA ILE A 172 2.41 8.50 -22.67
C ILE A 172 2.56 7.49 -23.82
N ARG A 173 3.67 7.55 -24.58
CA ARG A 173 3.91 6.60 -25.68
C ARG A 173 4.03 5.15 -25.20
N LEU A 174 4.63 4.93 -24.03
CA LEU A 174 4.70 3.59 -23.43
C LEU A 174 3.30 3.11 -23.01
N ALA A 175 2.48 3.99 -22.42
CA ALA A 175 1.11 3.65 -22.03
C ALA A 175 0.26 3.25 -23.25
N ASP A 176 0.33 4.02 -24.34
CA ASP A 176 -0.36 3.71 -25.59
C ASP A 176 0.13 2.39 -26.21
N ARG A 177 1.43 2.10 -26.11
CA ARG A 177 2.02 0.86 -26.65
C ARG A 177 1.60 -0.37 -25.87
N GLU A 178 1.52 -0.26 -24.55
CA GLU A 178 1.10 -1.35 -23.67
C GLU A 178 -0.42 -1.45 -23.55
N MET A 179 -1.17 -0.52 -24.14
CA MET A 179 -2.64 -0.42 -24.05
C MET A 179 -3.15 -0.27 -22.61
N ILE A 180 -2.38 0.41 -21.76
CA ILE A 180 -2.69 0.63 -20.34
C ILE A 180 -3.13 2.09 -20.15
N PRO A 181 -4.25 2.36 -19.46
CA PRO A 181 -4.64 3.72 -19.14
C PRO A 181 -3.64 4.32 -18.14
N LEU A 182 -3.03 5.44 -18.53
CA LEU A 182 -2.18 6.27 -17.69
C LEU A 182 -3.01 7.44 -17.18
N ILE A 183 -3.19 7.51 -15.87
CA ILE A 183 -4.03 8.49 -15.19
C ILE A 183 -3.13 9.43 -14.39
N VAL A 184 -3.39 10.73 -14.45
CA VAL A 184 -2.81 11.71 -13.53
C VAL A 184 -3.83 11.98 -12.44
N SER A 185 -3.43 11.75 -11.19
CA SER A 185 -4.23 12.18 -10.03
C SER A 185 -3.92 13.62 -9.66
N THR A 186 -4.95 14.38 -9.31
CA THR A 186 -4.83 15.79 -8.89
C THR A 186 -4.89 15.99 -7.38
N HIS A 187 -4.96 14.90 -6.59
CA HIS A 187 -4.90 14.99 -5.13
C HIS A 187 -3.61 15.73 -4.69
N PRO A 188 -3.71 16.67 -3.73
CA PRO A 188 -2.55 17.48 -3.32
C PRO A 188 -1.55 16.70 -2.47
N THR A 189 -2.01 15.67 -1.75
CA THR A 189 -1.16 14.87 -0.86
C THR A 189 -1.44 13.38 -0.98
N VAL A 190 -0.42 12.56 -0.70
CA VAL A 190 -0.57 11.09 -0.70
C VAL A 190 -1.64 10.64 0.29
N ASP A 191 -1.73 11.28 1.47
CA ASP A 191 -2.77 10.96 2.46
C ASP A 191 -4.19 11.30 1.98
N SER A 192 -4.36 12.38 1.20
CA SER A 192 -5.65 12.70 0.59
C SER A 192 -6.06 11.68 -0.48
N LEU A 193 -5.10 11.28 -1.32
CA LEU A 193 -5.29 10.23 -2.32
C LEU A 193 -5.69 8.90 -1.67
N VAL A 194 -4.95 8.43 -0.66
CA VAL A 194 -5.22 7.15 0.02
C VAL A 194 -6.58 7.17 0.71
N ARG A 195 -6.94 8.27 1.39
CA ARG A 195 -8.28 8.42 1.99
C ARG A 195 -9.38 8.35 0.93
N SER A 196 -9.25 9.10 -0.16
CA SER A 196 -10.23 9.11 -1.25
C SER A 196 -10.40 7.72 -1.90
N LEU A 197 -9.31 7.00 -2.13
CA LEU A 197 -9.35 5.61 -2.63
C LEU A 197 -10.13 4.69 -1.70
N ARG A 198 -9.83 4.72 -0.40
CA ARG A 198 -10.51 3.89 0.60
C ARG A 198 -12.00 4.25 0.73
N GLU A 199 -12.32 5.53 0.79
CA GLU A 199 -13.70 6.00 0.91
C GLU A 199 -14.52 5.68 -0.34
N LYS A 200 -14.02 5.98 -1.53
CA LYS A 200 -14.82 5.84 -2.77
C LYS A 200 -14.85 4.41 -3.32
N LEU A 201 -13.79 3.62 -3.13
CA LEU A 201 -13.68 2.28 -3.73
C LEU A 201 -13.93 1.14 -2.73
N VAL A 202 -13.64 1.33 -1.44
CA VAL A 202 -13.76 0.25 -0.43
C VAL A 202 -15.06 0.34 0.36
N SER A 203 -15.50 1.55 0.75
CA SER A 203 -16.71 1.70 1.58
C SER A 203 -18.01 1.27 0.85
N ARG A 204 -18.03 1.33 -0.49
CA ARG A 204 -19.14 0.86 -1.32
C ARG A 204 -19.33 -0.66 -1.30
N ALA A 205 -18.34 -1.42 -0.86
CA ALA A 205 -18.45 -2.88 -0.71
C ALA A 205 -19.42 -3.32 0.40
N LYS A 206 -19.82 -2.43 1.31
CA LYS A 206 -20.73 -2.76 2.45
C LYS A 206 -22.22 -2.45 2.22
N VAL A 207 -22.61 -1.80 1.13
CA VAL A 207 -23.97 -1.23 1.01
C VAL A 207 -24.92 -2.03 0.09
N ALA A 208 -24.45 -3.11 -0.56
CA ALA A 208 -25.37 -4.00 -1.27
C ALA A 208 -26.02 -5.00 -0.29
N ARG A 209 -27.13 -4.57 0.35
CA ARG A 209 -28.17 -5.47 0.86
C ARG A 209 -29.14 -5.82 -0.26
#